data_AF-A0AAU0LUN0-F1
#
_entry.id   AF-A0AAU0LUN0-F1
#
_cell.length_a   1.000
_cell.length_b   1.000
_cell.length_c   1.000
_cell.angle_alpha   90.00
_cell.angle_beta   90.00
_cell.angle_gamma   90.00
#
_symmetry.space_group_name_H-M   'P 1'
#
loop_
_entity.id
_entity.type
_entity.pdbx_description
1 polymer ?
#
loop_
_entity_poly.entity_id
_entity_poly.type
_entity_poly.pdbx_seq_one_letter_code
_entity_poly.pdbx_strand_id
1 'polypeptide(L)'
;MKGRISTGTVQQGRTLPEIGRIKVGMKTERGLPTSLDYFRASGDFANRFVSLFGDKPTELKVAFVSNNIEEVCNEQFEAWDKGKRLGWGNGEVFTVWNPQGGKDGKGAYVEGLSADDPSVKAIRKLFARTLTLRFVLLEMKGILGYWTFSTKAKETTIPSIVQAFDMVLARSGSIVGFPFSLMVKKVQSYTPGMAKNYPIVQLVPNFTEETIEAVRGYVESGADLSRLTTNMITSGSLLQLGGGSAASSEEFQEVEEVK
;
A
#
# COMPACT_ATOMS: atom_id res chain seq x y z
N MET A 1 -34.46 18.83 17.69
CA MET A 1 -33.58 18.70 16.50
C MET A 1 -32.13 18.85 16.97
N LYS A 2 -31.32 17.78 16.93
CA LYS A 2 -29.91 17.79 17.40
C LYS A 2 -29.01 17.90 16.16
N GLY A 3 -28.19 18.95 16.09
CA GLY A 3 -27.38 19.30 14.92
C GLY A 3 -26.35 18.25 14.54
N ARG A 4 -25.98 18.22 13.25
CA ARG A 4 -25.16 17.19 12.58
C ARG A 4 -23.68 17.10 13.01
N ILE A 5 -23.23 17.88 13.98
CA ILE A 5 -21.82 17.87 14.40
C ILE A 5 -21.76 17.87 15.93
N SER A 6 -21.25 16.77 16.48
CA SER A 6 -20.74 16.74 17.85
C SER A 6 -19.24 16.95 17.74
N THR A 7 -18.76 18.13 18.14
CA THR A 7 -17.33 18.38 18.40
C THR A 7 -16.93 17.70 19.71
N GLY A 8 -17.07 16.38 19.75
CA GLY A 8 -16.71 15.53 20.86
C GLY A 8 -16.11 14.27 20.28
N THR A 9 -14.81 14.09 20.50
CA THR A 9 -13.95 13.03 19.93
C THR A 9 -13.97 12.98 18.39
N VAL A 10 -12.88 13.46 17.78
CA VAL A 10 -12.57 13.19 16.36
C VAL A 10 -12.76 11.69 16.16
N GLN A 11 -13.82 11.29 15.46
CA GLN A 11 -14.03 9.90 15.10
C GLN A 11 -12.75 9.42 14.43
N GLN A 12 -12.07 8.43 15.01
CA GLN A 12 -11.06 7.62 14.33
C GLN A 12 -11.74 6.71 13.30
N GLY A 13 -12.66 7.25 12.51
CA GLY A 13 -13.42 6.58 11.47
C GLY A 13 -13.00 7.16 10.14
N ARG A 14 -12.39 6.32 9.29
CA ARG A 14 -12.12 6.51 7.85
C ARG A 14 -11.91 7.97 7.45
N THR A 15 -10.65 8.42 7.49
CA THR A 15 -10.28 9.84 7.36
C THR A 15 -10.77 10.51 6.09
N LEU A 16 -10.99 9.76 5.00
CA LEU A 16 -11.55 10.23 3.72
C LEU A 16 -12.49 9.17 3.13
N PRO A 17 -13.45 9.52 2.23
CA PRO A 17 -14.26 8.53 1.51
C PRO A 17 -13.45 7.79 0.43
N GLU A 18 -13.82 6.54 0.13
CA GLU A 18 -13.31 5.82 -1.04
C GLU A 18 -13.93 6.40 -2.31
N ILE A 19 -13.11 6.94 -3.21
CA ILE A 19 -13.57 7.56 -4.47
C ILE A 19 -13.33 6.67 -5.69
N GLY A 20 -12.56 5.61 -5.52
CA GLY A 20 -12.30 4.66 -6.57
C GLY A 20 -11.30 3.58 -6.18
N ARG A 21 -11.14 2.62 -7.09
CA ARG A 21 -10.20 1.50 -6.97
C ARG A 21 -9.26 1.45 -8.15
N ILE A 22 -7.99 1.26 -7.86
CA ILE A 22 -6.93 0.98 -8.81
C ILE A 22 -6.74 -0.53 -8.92
N LYS A 23 -6.66 -1.04 -10.15
CA LYS A 23 -6.53 -2.48 -10.45
C LYS A 23 -5.45 -2.70 -11.50
N VAL A 24 -4.83 -3.88 -11.44
CA VAL A 24 -3.85 -4.40 -12.42
C VAL A 24 -4.34 -5.70 -13.07
N GLY A 25 -5.67 -5.85 -13.13
CA GLY A 25 -6.32 -7.02 -13.71
C GLY A 25 -7.73 -6.70 -14.18
N MET A 26 -8.20 -7.48 -15.13
CA MET A 26 -9.55 -7.38 -15.68
C MET A 26 -10.12 -8.76 -15.98
N LYS A 27 -11.43 -8.84 -16.22
CA LYS A 27 -12.03 -10.02 -16.83
C LYS A 27 -12.01 -9.82 -18.34
N THR A 28 -11.63 -10.87 -19.06
CA THR A 28 -11.80 -10.97 -20.51
C THR A 28 -13.29 -11.03 -20.86
N GLU A 29 -13.64 -10.91 -22.15
CA GLU A 29 -15.01 -11.07 -22.64
C GLU A 29 -15.63 -12.42 -22.23
N ARG A 30 -14.79 -13.46 -22.11
CA ARG A 30 -15.18 -14.80 -21.62
C ARG A 30 -15.31 -14.89 -20.10
N GLY A 31 -15.21 -13.77 -19.38
CA GLY A 31 -15.30 -13.70 -17.92
C GLY A 31 -14.04 -14.18 -17.17
N LEU A 32 -13.00 -14.64 -17.89
CA LEU A 32 -11.77 -15.17 -17.28
C LEU A 32 -10.87 -14.02 -16.81
N PRO A 33 -10.26 -14.12 -15.61
CA PRO A 33 -9.33 -13.10 -15.12
C PRO A 33 -8.05 -13.05 -15.96
N THR A 34 -7.60 -11.85 -16.29
CA THR A 34 -6.33 -11.57 -16.95
C THR A 34 -5.60 -10.45 -16.24
N SER A 35 -4.27 -10.49 -16.26
CA SER A 35 -3.41 -9.52 -15.62
C SER A 35 -2.92 -8.46 -16.60
N LEU A 36 -2.84 -7.21 -16.14
CA LEU A 36 -2.45 -6.05 -16.93
C LEU A 36 -1.08 -5.54 -16.47
N ASP A 37 -0.34 -4.95 -17.40
CA ASP A 37 0.93 -4.22 -17.17
C ASP A 37 0.72 -2.72 -16.93
N TYR A 38 -0.52 -2.29 -16.73
CA TYR A 38 -0.89 -0.90 -16.45
C TYR A 38 -2.00 -0.84 -15.40
N PHE A 39 -2.16 0.34 -14.80
CA PHE A 39 -3.22 0.63 -13.86
C PHE A 39 -4.52 0.96 -14.57
N ARG A 40 -5.60 0.40 -14.05
CA ARG A 40 -6.97 0.73 -14.44
C ARG A 40 -7.75 1.22 -13.24
N ALA A 41 -8.45 2.33 -13.40
CA ALA A 41 -9.39 2.83 -12.41
C ALA A 41 -10.79 2.21 -12.54
N SER A 42 -11.53 2.22 -11.43
CA SER A 42 -12.96 1.95 -11.34
C SER A 42 -13.57 2.76 -10.20
N GLY A 43 -14.88 3.02 -10.24
CA GLY A 43 -15.57 3.89 -9.29
C GLY A 43 -15.94 5.25 -9.90
N ASP A 44 -16.45 6.15 -9.06
CA ASP A 44 -17.11 7.39 -9.49
C ASP A 44 -16.16 8.34 -10.24
N PHE A 45 -14.86 8.29 -9.91
CA PHE A 45 -13.84 9.16 -10.50
C PHE A 45 -13.00 8.49 -11.59
N ALA A 46 -13.42 7.32 -12.10
CA ALA A 46 -12.66 6.58 -13.12
C ALA A 46 -12.49 7.37 -14.43
N ASN A 47 -13.50 8.13 -14.87
CA ASN A 47 -13.40 8.93 -16.09
C ASN A 47 -12.33 10.02 -15.96
N ARG A 48 -12.29 10.71 -14.81
CA ARG A 48 -11.27 11.74 -14.54
C ARG A 48 -9.88 11.14 -14.42
N PHE A 49 -9.77 9.94 -13.86
CA PHE A 49 -8.51 9.20 -13.87
C PHE A 49 -7.99 9.01 -15.31
N VAL A 50 -8.84 8.50 -16.22
CA VAL A 50 -8.44 8.30 -17.63
C VAL A 50 -8.07 9.62 -18.31
N SER A 51 -8.79 10.71 -18.02
CA SER A 51 -8.44 12.04 -18.56
C SER A 51 -7.08 12.56 -18.09
N LEU A 52 -6.63 12.22 -16.88
CA LEU A 52 -5.36 12.69 -16.33
C LEU A 52 -4.19 11.78 -16.68
N PHE A 53 -4.37 10.46 -16.56
CA PHE A 53 -3.30 9.47 -16.65
C PHE A 53 -3.30 8.70 -17.98
N GLY A 54 -4.29 8.93 -18.85
CA GLY A 54 -4.49 8.19 -20.09
C GLY A 54 -5.06 6.78 -19.88
N ASP A 55 -5.05 5.98 -20.95
CA ASP A 55 -5.70 4.65 -20.96
C ASP A 55 -4.89 3.56 -20.27
N LYS A 56 -3.56 3.68 -20.26
CA LYS A 56 -2.63 2.64 -19.80
C LYS A 56 -1.46 3.20 -18.96
N PRO A 57 -1.72 3.94 -17.87
CA PRO A 57 -0.65 4.43 -17.01
C PRO A 57 0.09 3.28 -16.31
N THR A 58 1.41 3.31 -16.36
CA THR A 58 2.28 2.32 -15.69
C THR A 58 2.86 2.82 -14.38
N GLU A 59 2.70 4.11 -14.08
CA GLU A 59 3.17 4.78 -12.87
C GLU A 59 2.07 5.72 -12.37
N LEU A 60 1.92 5.79 -11.05
CA LEU A 60 1.05 6.73 -10.36
C LEU A 60 1.82 7.40 -9.22
N LYS A 61 1.80 8.72 -9.18
CA LYS A 61 2.34 9.51 -8.07
C LYS A 61 1.31 9.56 -6.95
N VAL A 62 1.63 8.93 -5.83
CA VAL A 62 0.72 8.71 -4.70
C VAL A 62 1.28 9.27 -3.40
N ALA A 63 0.40 9.59 -2.47
CA ALA A 63 0.77 9.87 -1.08
C ALA A 63 -0.24 9.26 -0.11
N PHE A 64 0.22 9.01 1.11
CA PHE A 64 -0.61 8.50 2.19
C PHE A 64 -1.11 9.64 3.09
N VAL A 65 -2.30 9.48 3.66
CA VAL A 65 -2.99 10.53 4.44
C VAL A 65 -3.07 10.23 5.94
N SER A 66 -2.59 9.06 6.36
CA SER A 66 -2.65 8.58 7.75
C SER A 66 -1.41 7.75 8.06
N ASN A 67 -0.95 7.83 9.32
CA ASN A 67 0.13 6.99 9.85
C ASN A 67 -0.40 5.64 10.37
N ASN A 68 -1.72 5.43 10.39
CA ASN A 68 -2.28 4.15 10.80
C ASN A 68 -2.07 3.10 9.69
N ILE A 69 -1.14 2.17 9.91
CA ILE A 69 -0.80 1.09 8.96
C ILE A 69 -2.05 0.29 8.59
N GLU A 70 -2.93 -0.03 9.54
CA GLU A 70 -4.17 -0.77 9.28
C GLU A 70 -5.16 0.01 8.39
N GLU A 71 -5.01 1.34 8.29
CA GLU A 71 -5.81 2.17 7.42
C GLU A 71 -5.22 2.24 6.01
N VAL A 72 -3.90 2.44 5.87
CA VAL A 72 -3.28 2.83 4.60
C VAL A 72 -2.42 1.77 3.93
N CYS A 73 -1.93 0.78 4.67
CA CYS A 73 -1.07 -0.31 4.19
C CYS A 73 -1.42 -1.60 4.93
N ASN A 74 -2.68 -2.02 4.83
CA ASN A 74 -3.22 -3.12 5.62
C ASN A 74 -2.84 -4.47 5.04
N GLU A 75 -2.10 -5.25 5.81
CA GLU A 75 -1.82 -6.65 5.55
C GLU A 75 -2.80 -7.57 6.30
N GLN A 76 -3.58 -8.33 5.52
CA GLN A 76 -4.56 -9.27 6.07
C GLN A 76 -4.31 -10.68 5.56
N PHE A 77 -4.44 -11.64 6.46
CA PHE A 77 -4.42 -13.07 6.17
C PHE A 77 -5.82 -13.62 6.40
N GLU A 78 -6.38 -14.33 5.42
CA GLU A 78 -7.65 -15.03 5.58
C GLU A 78 -7.56 -16.47 5.10
N ALA A 79 -8.07 -17.41 5.89
CA ALA A 79 -8.19 -18.81 5.54
C ALA A 79 -9.66 -19.14 5.30
N TRP A 80 -9.96 -19.66 4.12
CA TRP A 80 -11.29 -20.07 3.70
C TRP A 80 -11.27 -21.51 3.21
N ASP A 81 -12.28 -22.29 3.56
CA ASP A 81 -12.54 -23.62 3.00
C ASP A 81 -14.03 -23.75 2.66
N LYS A 82 -14.33 -24.07 1.39
CA LYS A 82 -15.71 -24.28 0.89
C LYS A 82 -16.72 -23.21 1.33
N GLY A 83 -16.32 -21.93 1.28
CA GLY A 83 -17.16 -20.79 1.65
C GLY A 83 -17.27 -20.53 3.16
N LYS A 84 -16.58 -21.29 4.00
CA LYS A 84 -16.48 -21.06 5.46
C LYS A 84 -15.13 -20.43 5.79
N ARG A 85 -15.12 -19.37 6.58
CA ARG A 85 -13.89 -18.77 7.09
C ARG A 85 -13.38 -19.62 8.24
N LEU A 86 -12.18 -20.17 8.10
CA LEU A 86 -11.53 -20.97 9.14
C LEU A 86 -10.60 -20.14 10.01
N GLY A 87 -10.15 -18.98 9.54
CA GLY A 87 -9.38 -18.05 10.35
C GLY A 87 -9.05 -16.76 9.62
N TRP A 88 -8.60 -15.76 10.37
CA TRP A 88 -8.07 -14.51 9.87
C TRP A 88 -6.97 -13.97 10.80
N GLY A 89 -6.17 -13.03 10.34
CA GLY A 89 -5.14 -12.39 11.16
C GLY A 89 -4.38 -11.30 10.41
N ASN A 90 -3.43 -10.67 11.10
CA ASN A 90 -2.57 -9.62 10.56
C ASN A 90 -1.12 -10.08 10.32
N GLY A 91 -0.83 -11.37 10.50
CA GLY A 91 0.51 -11.95 10.35
C GLY A 91 1.21 -12.22 11.69
N GLU A 92 0.81 -11.51 12.75
CA GLU A 92 1.31 -11.71 14.11
C GLU A 92 0.28 -12.41 14.99
N VAL A 93 -0.94 -11.87 14.97
CA VAL A 93 -2.08 -12.34 15.76
C VAL A 93 -3.15 -12.90 14.83
N PHE A 94 -3.67 -14.05 15.20
CA PHE A 94 -4.66 -14.80 14.45
C PHE A 94 -5.88 -15.15 15.30
N THR A 95 -6.99 -15.28 14.60
CA THR A 95 -8.23 -15.85 15.09
C THR A 95 -8.54 -17.09 14.25
N VAL A 96 -8.76 -18.24 14.89
CA VAL A 96 -8.99 -19.53 14.22
C VAL A 96 -10.24 -20.21 14.75
N TRP A 97 -10.99 -20.85 13.85
CA TRP A 97 -12.15 -21.66 14.21
C TRP A 97 -11.71 -22.98 14.86
N ASN A 98 -12.13 -23.19 16.11
CA ASN A 98 -11.99 -24.46 16.81
C ASN A 98 -13.35 -25.20 16.80
N PRO A 99 -13.49 -26.32 16.08
CA PRO A 99 -14.76 -27.04 15.99
C PRO A 99 -15.18 -27.74 17.28
N GLN A 100 -14.25 -27.99 18.22
CA GLN A 100 -14.53 -28.56 19.54
C GLN A 100 -14.69 -27.50 20.64
N GLY A 101 -14.53 -26.22 20.30
CA GLY A 101 -14.66 -25.11 21.25
C GLY A 101 -16.09 -24.66 21.50
N GLY A 102 -16.24 -23.60 22.29
CA GLY A 102 -17.52 -22.92 22.52
C GLY A 102 -18.44 -23.60 23.55
N LYS A 103 -19.61 -22.99 23.78
CA LYS A 103 -20.66 -23.59 24.62
C LYS A 103 -21.24 -24.82 23.91
N ASP A 104 -21.38 -25.91 24.65
CA ASP A 104 -21.92 -27.20 24.17
C ASP A 104 -21.11 -27.88 23.05
N GLY A 105 -19.84 -27.52 22.83
CA GLY A 105 -18.99 -28.14 21.80
C GLY A 105 -19.43 -27.87 20.37
N LYS A 106 -20.14 -26.75 20.12
CA LYS A 106 -20.65 -26.35 18.80
C LYS A 106 -19.64 -25.56 17.95
N GLY A 107 -18.41 -25.44 18.45
CA GLY A 107 -17.32 -24.70 17.84
C GLY A 107 -17.34 -23.22 18.20
N ALA A 108 -16.15 -22.62 18.27
CA ALA A 108 -15.97 -21.20 18.51
C ALA A 108 -14.68 -20.69 17.87
N TYR A 109 -14.61 -19.39 17.62
CA TYR A 109 -13.37 -18.74 17.27
C TYR A 109 -12.51 -18.52 18.51
N VAL A 110 -11.23 -18.84 18.40
CA VAL A 110 -10.20 -18.57 19.40
C VAL A 110 -9.34 -17.44 18.88
N GLU A 111 -9.29 -16.35 19.63
CA GLU A 111 -8.57 -15.11 19.28
C GLU A 111 -7.21 -15.05 19.99
N GLY A 112 -6.33 -14.15 19.54
CA GLY A 112 -5.05 -13.91 20.21
C GLY A 112 -3.99 -14.97 19.97
N LEU A 113 -4.16 -15.83 18.96
CA LEU A 113 -3.22 -16.91 18.65
C LEU A 113 -2.00 -16.36 17.91
N SER A 114 -0.80 -16.81 18.29
CA SER A 114 0.42 -16.47 17.54
C SER A 114 0.52 -17.28 16.25
N ALA A 115 1.35 -16.82 15.31
CA ALA A 115 1.63 -17.52 14.05
C ALA A 115 2.16 -18.97 14.23
N ASP A 116 2.70 -19.28 15.42
CA ASP A 116 3.28 -20.57 15.77
C ASP A 116 2.33 -21.54 16.48
N ASP A 117 1.13 -21.09 16.83
CA ASP A 117 0.11 -21.92 17.48
C ASP A 117 -0.25 -23.15 16.62
N PRO A 118 -0.42 -24.35 17.21
CA PRO A 118 -0.78 -25.56 16.48
C PRO A 118 -2.04 -25.41 15.61
N SER A 119 -3.05 -24.66 16.07
CA SER A 119 -4.31 -24.43 15.37
C SER A 119 -4.11 -23.56 14.13
N VAL A 120 -3.25 -22.53 14.24
CA VAL A 120 -2.86 -21.67 13.11
C VAL A 120 -2.04 -22.46 12.10
N LYS A 121 -1.08 -23.28 12.57
CA LYS A 121 -0.24 -24.14 11.72
C LYS A 121 -1.06 -25.17 10.94
N ALA A 122 -2.10 -25.75 11.54
CA ALA A 122 -2.97 -26.74 10.90
C ALA A 122 -3.64 -26.22 9.63
N ILE A 123 -4.05 -24.94 9.62
CA ILE A 123 -4.69 -24.30 8.46
C ILE A 123 -3.76 -23.37 7.68
N ARG A 124 -2.45 -23.37 7.95
CA ARG A 124 -1.46 -22.44 7.38
C ARG A 124 -1.53 -22.35 5.86
N LYS A 125 -1.73 -23.50 5.20
CA LYS A 125 -1.78 -23.61 3.72
C LYS A 125 -3.00 -22.91 3.11
N LEU A 126 -4.06 -22.70 3.89
CA LEU A 126 -5.30 -22.05 3.45
C LEU A 126 -5.24 -20.53 3.56
N PHE A 127 -4.30 -19.97 4.33
CA PHE A 127 -4.16 -18.53 4.45
C PHE A 127 -3.74 -17.88 3.13
N ALA A 128 -4.57 -16.96 2.66
CA ALA A 128 -4.28 -16.05 1.58
C ALA A 128 -3.91 -14.68 2.16
N ARG A 129 -2.68 -14.24 1.89
CA ARG A 129 -2.20 -12.87 2.18
C ARG A 129 -2.82 -11.89 1.18
N THR A 130 -3.36 -10.79 1.69
CA THR A 130 -3.88 -9.67 0.91
C THR A 130 -3.30 -8.38 1.47
N LEU A 131 -2.69 -7.57 0.61
CA LEU A 131 -2.29 -6.21 0.96
C LEU A 131 -3.33 -5.23 0.39
N THR A 132 -3.76 -4.28 1.19
CA THR A 132 -4.64 -3.18 0.76
C THR A 132 -3.98 -1.83 1.05
N LEU A 133 -3.72 -1.08 -0.01
CA LEU A 133 -3.25 0.29 0.07
C LEU A 133 -4.40 1.28 -0.06
N ARG A 134 -4.36 2.35 0.74
CA ARG A 134 -5.25 3.51 0.59
C ARG A 134 -4.43 4.78 0.50
N PHE A 135 -4.51 5.45 -0.64
CA PHE A 135 -3.68 6.61 -0.96
C PHE A 135 -4.46 7.66 -1.75
N VAL A 136 -3.91 8.86 -1.85
CA VAL A 136 -4.37 9.89 -2.77
C VAL A 136 -3.52 9.91 -4.03
N LEU A 137 -4.09 10.36 -5.14
CA LEU A 137 -3.36 10.59 -6.39
C LEU A 137 -2.96 12.07 -6.46
N LEU A 138 -1.66 12.36 -6.48
CA LEU A 138 -1.16 13.74 -6.35
C LEU A 138 -1.57 14.64 -7.53
N GLU A 139 -1.73 14.06 -8.72
CA GLU A 139 -2.17 14.77 -9.92
C GLU A 139 -3.70 15.00 -9.96
N MET A 140 -4.47 14.29 -9.12
CA MET A 140 -5.93 14.43 -9.05
C MET A 140 -6.35 15.50 -8.04
N LYS A 141 -6.05 16.76 -8.36
CA LYS A 141 -6.31 17.93 -7.50
C LYS A 141 -7.80 18.24 -7.35
N GLY A 142 -8.19 18.79 -6.19
CA GLY A 142 -9.56 19.25 -5.91
C GLY A 142 -10.59 18.14 -5.65
N ILE A 143 -10.16 16.90 -5.41
CA ILE A 143 -11.05 15.79 -5.02
C ILE A 143 -10.60 15.26 -3.67
N LEU A 144 -11.51 15.24 -2.71
CA LEU A 144 -11.25 14.79 -1.35
C LEU A 144 -11.69 13.34 -1.18
N GLY A 145 -10.75 12.40 -1.32
CA GLY A 145 -11.02 10.97 -1.19
C GLY A 145 -9.79 10.11 -1.44
N TYR A 146 -9.80 8.86 -0.94
CA TYR A 146 -8.73 7.91 -1.22
C TYR A 146 -9.09 6.95 -2.36
N TRP A 147 -8.05 6.53 -3.06
CA TRP A 147 -8.04 5.40 -3.96
C TRP A 147 -7.59 4.14 -3.22
N THR A 148 -8.23 3.01 -3.53
CA THR A 148 -7.85 1.71 -2.97
C THR A 148 -7.15 0.85 -4.01
N PHE A 149 -6.02 0.26 -3.65
CA PHE A 149 -5.37 -0.81 -4.40
C PHE A 149 -5.26 -2.05 -3.52
N SER A 150 -5.74 -3.20 -3.99
CA SER A 150 -5.62 -4.46 -3.25
C SER A 150 -4.97 -5.54 -4.11
N THR A 151 -4.06 -6.31 -3.52
CA THR A 151 -3.34 -7.38 -4.20
C THR A 151 -3.17 -8.62 -3.31
N LYS A 152 -3.19 -9.80 -3.94
CA LYS A 152 -2.88 -11.11 -3.32
C LYS A 152 -1.56 -11.69 -3.85
N ALA A 153 -0.75 -10.90 -4.53
CA ALA A 153 0.50 -11.34 -5.14
C ALA A 153 1.59 -11.55 -4.09
N LYS A 154 1.84 -12.82 -3.74
CA LYS A 154 2.60 -13.20 -2.53
C LYS A 154 4.11 -12.94 -2.59
N GLU A 155 4.73 -13.21 -3.74
CA GLU A 155 6.20 -13.39 -3.79
C GLU A 155 7.00 -12.08 -3.87
N THR A 156 6.64 -11.16 -4.76
CA THR A 156 7.48 -9.97 -5.02
C THR A 156 6.76 -8.66 -4.73
N THR A 157 5.49 -8.55 -5.15
CA THR A 157 4.71 -7.32 -5.03
C THR A 157 4.50 -6.88 -3.59
N ILE A 158 3.94 -7.75 -2.74
CA ILE A 158 3.63 -7.37 -1.35
C ILE A 158 4.92 -7.05 -0.56
N PRO A 159 5.97 -7.90 -0.55
CA PRO A 159 7.21 -7.57 0.15
C PRO A 159 7.85 -6.26 -0.32
N SER A 160 7.88 -6.00 -1.64
CA SER A 160 8.45 -4.76 -2.19
C SER A 160 7.71 -3.52 -1.71
N ILE A 161 6.38 -3.57 -1.63
CA ILE A 161 5.57 -2.43 -1.19
C ILE A 161 5.78 -2.17 0.30
N VAL A 162 5.72 -3.23 1.11
CA VAL A 162 5.82 -3.16 2.58
C VAL A 162 7.21 -2.66 2.98
N GLN A 163 8.27 -3.19 2.37
CA GLN A 163 9.63 -2.72 2.63
C GLN A 163 9.82 -1.23 2.32
N ALA A 164 9.26 -0.74 1.22
CA ALA A 164 9.36 0.68 0.86
C ALA A 164 8.57 1.57 1.83
N PHE A 165 7.38 1.12 2.24
CA PHE A 165 6.55 1.81 3.21
C PHE A 165 7.25 1.90 4.57
N ASP A 166 7.69 0.76 5.10
CA ASP A 166 8.36 0.67 6.41
C ASP A 166 9.69 1.42 6.43
N MET A 167 10.44 1.40 5.33
CA MET A 167 11.69 2.16 5.21
C MET A 167 11.46 3.66 5.42
N VAL A 168 10.43 4.23 4.79
CA VAL A 168 10.12 5.65 4.96
C VAL A 168 9.63 5.91 6.38
N LEU A 169 8.67 5.12 6.87
CA LEU A 169 8.13 5.28 8.22
C LEU A 169 9.22 5.21 9.31
N ALA A 170 10.16 4.26 9.20
CA ALA A 170 11.26 4.10 10.14
C ALA A 170 12.27 5.26 10.09
N ARG A 171 12.47 5.88 8.92
CA ARG A 171 13.43 6.98 8.74
C ARG A 171 12.85 8.35 9.09
N SER A 172 11.60 8.62 8.75
CA SER A 172 10.97 9.93 8.92
C SER A 172 10.07 10.02 10.16
N GLY A 173 9.70 8.89 10.75
CA GLY A 173 8.69 8.82 11.83
C GLY A 173 7.25 9.04 11.37
N SER A 174 7.01 9.28 10.07
CA SER A 174 5.69 9.56 9.50
C SER A 174 5.65 9.27 8.00
N ILE A 175 4.60 8.61 7.53
CA ILE A 175 4.37 8.33 6.10
C ILE A 175 3.47 9.39 5.44
N VAL A 176 2.80 10.20 6.25
CA VAL A 176 1.78 11.15 5.79
C VAL A 176 2.42 12.23 4.92
N GLY A 177 1.92 12.37 3.69
CA GLY A 177 2.39 13.36 2.71
C GLY A 177 3.70 13.03 2.03
N PHE A 178 4.35 11.93 2.38
CA PHE A 178 5.53 11.46 1.66
C PHE A 178 5.12 10.98 0.26
N PRO A 179 5.75 11.52 -0.80
CA PRO A 179 5.46 11.11 -2.16
C PRO A 179 6.08 9.75 -2.52
N PHE A 180 5.30 8.94 -3.23
CA PHE A 180 5.73 7.66 -3.77
C PHE A 180 5.32 7.52 -5.24
N SER A 181 6.13 6.81 -6.00
CA SER A 181 5.76 6.24 -7.29
C SER A 181 5.25 4.82 -7.08
N LEU A 182 3.97 4.59 -7.36
CA LEU A 182 3.38 3.27 -7.47
C LEU A 182 3.52 2.83 -8.94
N MET A 183 4.36 1.85 -9.21
CA MET A 183 4.69 1.39 -10.56
C MET A 183 4.20 -0.02 -10.81
N VAL A 184 3.82 -0.34 -12.05
CA VAL A 184 3.49 -1.69 -12.49
C VAL A 184 4.33 -2.10 -13.69
N LYS A 185 4.87 -3.31 -13.66
CA LYS A 185 5.58 -3.93 -14.78
C LYS A 185 5.26 -5.41 -14.90
N LYS A 186 5.22 -5.96 -16.11
CA LYS A 186 5.17 -7.42 -16.30
C LYS A 186 6.56 -8.00 -16.13
N VAL A 187 6.64 -9.08 -15.36
CA VAL A 187 7.85 -9.90 -15.26
C VAL A 187 7.51 -11.31 -15.72
N GLN A 188 8.42 -11.89 -16.49
CA GLN A 188 8.38 -13.29 -16.87
C GLN A 188 9.10 -14.09 -15.79
N SER A 189 8.41 -15.06 -15.18
CA SER A 189 9.08 -16.08 -14.38
C SER A 189 9.75 -17.10 -15.30
N TYR A 190 10.98 -17.46 -14.94
CA TYR A 190 11.76 -18.49 -15.61
C TYR A 190 11.73 -19.83 -14.84
N THR A 191 10.71 -20.07 -14.02
CA THR A 191 10.54 -21.36 -13.36
C THR A 191 10.38 -22.46 -14.43
N PRO A 192 11.26 -23.48 -14.46
CA PRO A 192 11.20 -24.55 -15.45
C PRO A 192 9.81 -25.20 -15.52
N GLY A 193 9.22 -25.25 -16.72
CA GLY A 193 7.89 -25.83 -16.98
C GLY A 193 6.69 -24.94 -16.62
N MET A 194 6.91 -23.75 -16.01
CA MET A 194 5.84 -22.86 -15.53
C MET A 194 6.15 -21.39 -15.82
N ALA A 195 6.68 -21.09 -17.02
CA ALA A 195 6.90 -19.72 -17.45
C ALA A 195 5.56 -18.96 -17.43
N LYS A 196 5.46 -17.97 -16.53
CA LYS A 196 4.26 -17.17 -16.32
C LYS A 196 4.63 -15.70 -16.38
N ASN A 197 3.84 -14.95 -17.13
CA ASN A 197 3.89 -13.50 -17.13
C ASN A 197 2.91 -12.98 -16.07
N TYR A 198 3.40 -12.24 -15.09
CA TYR A 198 2.55 -11.62 -14.07
C TYR A 198 3.00 -10.19 -13.79
N PRO A 199 2.07 -9.30 -13.43
CA PRO A 199 2.41 -7.95 -13.05
C PRO A 199 3.01 -7.94 -11.65
N ILE A 200 4.10 -7.21 -11.52
CA ILE A 200 4.69 -6.81 -10.26
C ILE A 200 4.35 -5.34 -10.06
N VAL A 201 3.79 -5.04 -8.90
CA VAL A 201 3.58 -3.66 -8.47
C VAL A 201 4.65 -3.32 -7.44
N GLN A 202 5.27 -2.16 -7.57
CA GLN A 202 6.34 -1.68 -6.70
C GLN A 202 5.97 -0.30 -6.19
N LEU A 203 6.32 -0.03 -4.93
CA LEU A 203 6.20 1.28 -4.33
C LEU A 203 7.63 1.81 -4.14
N VAL A 204 7.92 3.01 -4.66
CA VAL A 204 9.24 3.63 -4.56
C VAL A 204 9.08 5.04 -4.00
N PRO A 205 9.77 5.41 -2.90
CA PRO A 205 9.79 6.79 -2.42
C PRO A 205 10.32 7.72 -3.52
N ASN A 206 9.60 8.78 -3.84
CA ASN A 206 9.94 9.67 -4.95
C ASN A 206 9.99 11.13 -4.51
N PHE A 207 11.20 11.61 -4.22
CA PHE A 207 11.47 12.97 -3.73
C PHE A 207 11.99 13.91 -4.82
N THR A 208 11.64 13.69 -6.08
CA THR A 208 11.97 14.66 -7.12
C THR A 208 11.24 15.99 -6.87
N GLU A 209 11.82 17.09 -7.34
CA GLU A 209 11.24 18.43 -7.23
C GLU A 209 9.79 18.45 -7.75
N GLU A 210 9.56 17.86 -8.93
CA GLU A 210 8.24 17.72 -9.53
C GLU A 210 7.23 17.02 -8.60
N THR A 211 7.65 15.97 -7.89
CA THR A 211 6.74 15.22 -7.01
C THR A 211 6.49 15.96 -5.70
N ILE A 212 7.49 16.67 -5.18
CA ILE A 212 7.34 17.56 -4.01
C ILE A 212 6.36 18.69 -4.34
N GLU A 213 6.47 19.30 -5.52
CA GLU A 213 5.53 20.30 -6.02
C GLU A 213 4.13 19.73 -6.21
N ALA A 214 4.00 18.48 -6.68
CA ALA A 214 2.72 17.82 -6.80
C ALA A 214 2.01 17.66 -5.44
N VAL A 215 2.76 17.32 -4.38
CA VAL A 215 2.20 17.28 -3.02
C VAL A 215 1.77 18.67 -2.56
N ARG A 216 2.61 19.70 -2.77
CA ARG A 216 2.27 21.09 -2.42
C ARG A 216 0.99 21.54 -3.13
N GLY A 217 0.90 21.32 -4.44
CA GLY A 217 -0.26 21.69 -5.23
C GLY A 217 -1.52 20.89 -4.87
N TYR A 218 -1.39 19.64 -4.44
CA TYR A 218 -2.52 18.85 -3.94
C TYR A 218 -3.10 19.45 -2.66
N VAL A 219 -2.23 19.80 -1.71
CA VAL A 219 -2.59 20.46 -0.45
C VAL A 219 -3.26 21.81 -0.69
N GLU A 220 -2.66 22.67 -1.52
CA GLU A 220 -3.17 24.03 -1.80
C GLU A 220 -4.54 24.01 -2.48
N SER A 221 -4.89 22.93 -3.19
CA SER A 221 -6.16 22.80 -3.92
C SER A 221 -7.41 22.57 -3.05
N GLY A 222 -7.33 22.85 -1.75
CA GLY A 222 -8.46 22.73 -0.82
C GLY A 222 -8.70 21.31 -0.29
N ALA A 223 -7.74 20.40 -0.48
CA ALA A 223 -7.64 19.24 0.39
C ALA A 223 -7.12 19.74 1.74
N ASP A 224 -8.03 20.28 2.57
CA ASP A 224 -7.73 20.84 3.89
C ASP A 224 -7.25 19.71 4.82
N LEU A 225 -5.99 19.36 4.62
CA LEU A 225 -5.22 18.36 5.33
C LEU A 225 -4.20 19.17 6.13
N SER A 226 -4.66 19.76 7.22
CA SER A 226 -3.82 20.15 8.35
C SER A 226 -2.87 19.03 8.83
N ARG A 227 -3.04 17.80 8.33
CA ARG A 227 -2.18 16.63 8.52
C ARG A 227 -1.05 16.45 7.49
N LEU A 228 -1.21 16.92 6.24
CA LEU A 228 -0.18 16.79 5.19
C LEU A 228 0.88 17.90 5.29
N THR A 229 0.47 19.13 5.64
CA THR A 229 1.36 20.31 5.68
C THR A 229 2.32 20.32 6.85
N THR A 230 1.85 19.96 8.04
CA THR A 230 2.67 20.06 9.25
C THR A 230 3.85 19.10 9.23
N ASN A 231 3.71 17.88 8.71
CA ASN A 231 4.80 16.90 8.74
C ASN A 231 5.87 17.12 7.65
N MET A 232 5.52 17.70 6.50
CA MET A 232 6.50 17.99 5.44
C MET A 232 7.32 19.25 5.72
N ILE A 233 6.77 20.21 6.48
CA ILE A 233 7.41 21.50 6.74
C ILE A 233 8.10 21.52 8.12
N THR A 234 7.59 20.80 9.12
CA THR A 234 8.15 20.81 10.48
C THR A 234 9.29 19.80 10.67
N SER A 235 9.43 18.81 9.80
CA SER A 235 10.55 17.87 9.87
C SER A 235 11.60 18.25 8.83
N GLY A 236 12.78 18.67 9.28
CA GLY A 236 14.00 18.74 8.46
C GLY A 236 14.43 17.40 7.82
N SER A 237 13.57 16.39 7.81
CA SER A 237 13.75 15.04 7.26
C SER A 237 13.91 15.03 5.74
N LEU A 238 13.39 16.01 5.01
CA LEU A 238 13.57 16.11 3.55
C LEU A 238 15.04 16.41 3.19
N LEU A 239 15.74 17.22 3.99
CA LEU A 239 17.17 17.51 3.85
C LEU A 239 18.05 16.30 4.24
N GLN A 240 17.62 15.51 5.22
CA GLN A 240 18.37 14.34 5.70
C GLN A 240 18.30 13.14 4.74
N LEU A 241 17.25 13.08 3.89
CA LEU A 241 17.09 12.07 2.85
C LEU A 241 17.73 12.47 1.51
N GLY A 242 17.84 13.77 1.21
CA GLY A 242 18.50 14.29 0.01
C GLY A 242 20.03 14.44 0.10
N GLY A 243 20.58 14.52 1.32
CA GLY A 243 22.02 14.74 1.55
C GLY A 243 22.94 13.52 1.35
N GLY A 244 22.41 12.37 0.94
CA GLY A 244 23.16 11.11 0.81
C GLY A 244 23.99 10.94 -0.47
N SER A 245 24.15 11.98 -1.30
CA SER A 245 25.01 11.91 -2.49
C SER A 245 25.69 13.26 -2.77
N ALA A 246 26.65 13.62 -1.93
CA ALA A 246 27.75 14.52 -2.28
C ALA A 246 28.79 14.54 -1.15
N ALA A 247 29.70 13.55 -1.12
CA ALA A 247 31.07 13.68 -0.59
C ALA A 247 31.79 12.32 -0.56
N SER A 248 32.48 12.00 -1.65
CA SER A 248 33.79 11.33 -1.63
C SER A 248 34.27 11.27 -3.08
N SER A 249 34.78 12.41 -3.55
CA SER A 249 35.79 12.41 -4.59
C SER A 249 37.04 11.79 -3.98
N GLU A 250 37.27 10.50 -4.23
CA GLU A 250 38.55 9.87 -3.98
C GLU A 250 39.58 10.50 -4.94
N GLU A 251 40.49 11.28 -4.36
CA GLU A 251 41.73 11.68 -5.01
C GLU A 251 42.54 10.42 -5.33
N PHE A 252 42.75 10.16 -6.62
CA PHE A 252 43.79 9.27 -7.09
C PHE A 252 45.15 9.88 -6.74
N GLN A 253 45.84 9.34 -5.74
CA GLN A 253 47.27 9.56 -5.57
C GLN A 253 48.04 8.51 -6.37
N GLU A 254 48.83 9.04 -7.28
CA GLU A 254 49.83 8.39 -8.12
C GLU A 254 50.86 7.66 -7.23
N VAL A 255 51.05 6.35 -7.46
CA VAL A 255 52.09 5.57 -6.76
C VAL A 255 53.37 5.69 -7.58
N GLU A 256 54.32 6.43 -7.03
CA GLU A 256 55.66 6.63 -7.58
C GLU A 256 56.48 5.34 -7.52
N GLU A 257 57.10 5.03 -8.66
CA GLU A 257 57.98 3.90 -8.91
C GLU A 257 59.31 4.07 -8.15
N VAL A 258 59.71 3.10 -7.31
CA VAL A 258 61.06 3.07 -6.74
C VAL A 258 61.80 1.85 -7.28
N LYS A 259 62.92 2.16 -7.94
CA LYS A 259 63.96 1.26 -8.45
C LYS A 259 64.57 0.35 -7.38
#